data_AF-A0A5N7N2X8-F1
#
_entry.id   AF-A0A5N7N2X8-F1
#
_cell.length_a   1.000
_cell.length_b   1.000
_cell.length_c   1.000
_cell.angle_alpha   90.00
_cell.angle_beta   90.00
_cell.angle_gamma   90.00
#
_symmetry.space_group_name_H-M   'P 1'
#
loop_
_entity.id
_entity.type
_entity.pdbx_description
1 polymer ?
#
loop_
_entity_poly.entity_id
_entity_poly.type
_entity_poly.pdbx_seq_one_letter_code
_entity_poly.pdbx_strand_id
1 'polypeptide(L)'
;TCPAGQHLTKGKVRSDRRDNIDHDRNLTACSACALKPQCSPDKHKRVKRWQHEDVLDRMQARLERMPEAMSIRRQTVEHPFGTIKAWMGRTHFLMKTLEKVKTEMSLHVLAYNLKRMISILGVGPLLKALEA
;
A
#
# COMPACT_ATOMS: atom_id res chain seq x y z
N THR A 1 18.35 0.29 -13.36
CA THR A 1 19.76 0.04 -13.74
C THR A 1 20.17 -1.32 -13.22
N CYS A 2 21.17 -1.98 -13.80
CA CYS A 2 21.69 -3.24 -13.28
C CYS A 2 22.75 -3.01 -12.18
N PRO A 3 23.16 -4.05 -11.41
CA PRO A 3 24.21 -3.92 -10.39
C PRO A 3 25.56 -3.41 -10.91
N ALA A 4 25.87 -3.65 -12.19
CA ALA A 4 27.05 -3.10 -12.88
C ALA A 4 26.85 -1.66 -13.40
N GLY A 5 25.78 -0.96 -12.99
CA GLY A 5 25.49 0.43 -13.35
C GLY A 5 24.89 0.63 -14.74
N GLN A 6 24.75 -0.41 -15.57
CA GLN A 6 24.28 -0.30 -16.94
C GLN A 6 22.76 -0.08 -17.00
N HIS A 7 22.30 0.77 -17.93
CA HIS A 7 20.87 1.02 -18.14
C HIS A 7 20.20 -0.18 -18.82
N LEU A 8 19.00 -0.53 -18.37
CA LEU A 8 18.21 -1.61 -18.97
C LEU A 8 17.13 -1.00 -19.86
N THR A 9 16.92 -1.56 -21.04
CA THR A 9 15.89 -1.09 -21.96
C THR A 9 14.73 -2.06 -22.02
N LYS A 10 13.52 -1.51 -22.19
CA LYS A 10 12.29 -2.29 -22.31
C LYS A 10 12.31 -3.15 -23.55
N GLY A 11 12.14 -4.45 -23.36
CA GLY A 11 11.98 -5.41 -24.45
C GLY A 11 10.65 -5.22 -25.19
N LYS A 12 10.61 -5.63 -26.46
CA LYS A 12 9.37 -5.63 -27.24
C LYS A 12 8.31 -6.50 -26.57
N VAL A 13 7.09 -5.99 -26.51
CA VAL A 13 5.90 -6.74 -26.08
C VAL A 13 5.68 -7.88 -27.06
N ARG A 14 5.43 -9.09 -26.55
CA ARG A 14 5.08 -10.25 -27.38
C ARG A 14 3.56 -10.39 -27.44
N SER A 15 3.03 -10.75 -28.60
CA SER A 15 1.59 -10.87 -28.85
C SER A 15 0.91 -11.99 -28.04
N ASP A 16 1.67 -12.98 -27.58
CA ASP A 16 1.21 -14.09 -26.74
C ASP A 16 1.04 -13.71 -25.26
N ARG A 17 1.50 -12.52 -24.85
CA ARG A 17 1.44 -12.06 -23.46
C ARG A 17 0.30 -11.05 -23.27
N ARG A 18 -0.55 -11.36 -22.29
CA ARG A 18 -1.64 -10.48 -21.83
C ARG A 18 -1.37 -9.90 -20.43
N ASP A 19 -0.14 -9.99 -19.95
CA ASP A 19 0.26 -9.46 -18.63
C ASP A 19 0.68 -7.99 -18.72
N ASN A 20 0.60 -7.28 -17.59
CA ASN A 20 1.07 -5.90 -17.46
C ASN A 20 2.54 -5.87 -17.00
N ILE A 21 3.36 -6.82 -17.46
CA ILE A 21 4.73 -7.01 -16.99
C ILE A 21 5.73 -6.66 -18.10
N ASP A 22 6.45 -5.58 -17.86
CA ASP A 22 7.55 -5.15 -18.70
C ASP A 22 8.80 -6.00 -18.41
N HIS A 23 9.55 -6.27 -19.48
CA HIS A 23 10.74 -7.10 -19.43
C HIS A 23 11.94 -6.28 -19.88
N ASP A 24 12.71 -5.80 -18.92
CA ASP A 24 13.87 -4.97 -19.16
C ASP A 24 15.14 -5.81 -19.25
N ARG A 25 15.98 -5.51 -20.24
CA ARG A 25 17.28 -6.17 -20.45
C ARG A 25 18.23 -5.23 -21.18
N ASN A 26 19.53 -5.51 -21.06
CA ASN A 26 20.52 -4.89 -21.92
C ASN A 26 21.35 -6.00 -22.58
N LEU A 27 21.13 -6.18 -23.88
CA LEU A 27 21.73 -7.27 -24.65
C LEU A 27 23.25 -7.09 -24.80
N THR A 28 23.69 -5.85 -25.03
CA THR A 28 25.08 -5.47 -25.24
C THR A 28 25.88 -5.48 -23.94
N ALA A 29 25.32 -4.89 -22.87
CA ALA A 29 26.02 -4.82 -21.59
C ALA A 29 26.19 -6.20 -20.95
N CYS A 30 25.22 -7.11 -21.12
CA CYS A 30 25.29 -8.42 -20.47
C CYS A 30 26.37 -9.35 -21.04
N SER A 31 26.76 -9.21 -22.31
CA SER A 31 27.75 -10.11 -22.93
C SER A 31 29.17 -9.85 -22.46
N ALA A 32 29.52 -8.59 -22.18
CA ALA A 32 30.86 -8.18 -21.72
C ALA A 32 30.93 -7.86 -20.21
N CYS A 33 29.89 -8.19 -19.44
CA CYS A 33 29.81 -7.84 -18.02
C CYS A 33 30.68 -8.76 -17.16
N ALA A 34 31.64 -8.21 -16.42
CA ALA A 34 32.47 -8.96 -15.48
C ALA A 34 31.67 -9.62 -14.34
N LEU A 35 30.53 -9.02 -13.93
CA LEU A 35 29.64 -9.58 -12.91
C LEU A 35 28.72 -10.68 -13.46
N LYS A 36 28.82 -11.02 -14.76
CA LYS A 36 27.91 -11.97 -15.41
C LYS A 36 27.87 -13.35 -14.73
N PRO A 37 29.00 -13.96 -14.33
CA PRO A 37 29.01 -15.26 -13.66
C PRO A 37 28.22 -15.28 -12.34
N GLN A 38 28.12 -14.14 -11.66
CA GLN A 38 27.42 -14.00 -10.37
C GLN A 38 25.99 -13.44 -10.52
N CYS A 39 25.61 -12.91 -11.69
CA CYS A 39 24.37 -12.16 -11.88
C CYS A 39 23.15 -13.02 -12.27
N SER A 40 23.33 -13.89 -13.28
CA SER A 40 22.26 -14.74 -13.82
C SER A 40 22.82 -15.80 -14.77
N PRO A 41 22.34 -17.06 -14.71
CA PRO A 41 22.80 -18.14 -15.58
C PRO A 41 22.36 -17.96 -17.05
N ASP A 42 21.23 -17.31 -17.31
CA ASP A 42 20.76 -16.97 -18.66
C ASP A 42 21.76 -16.09 -19.44
N LYS A 43 21.75 -16.10 -20.77
CA LYS A 43 22.60 -15.21 -21.61
C LYS A 43 22.49 -13.72 -21.24
N HIS A 44 21.31 -13.24 -20.85
CA HIS A 44 21.08 -11.87 -20.43
C HIS A 44 20.24 -11.85 -19.16
N LYS A 45 20.52 -10.93 -18.23
CA LYS A 45 19.62 -10.70 -17.09
C LYS A 45 18.33 -10.06 -17.63
N ARG A 46 17.20 -10.66 -17.29
CA ARG A 46 15.86 -10.08 -17.50
C ARG A 46 15.33 -9.62 -16.17
N VAL A 47 14.97 -8.34 -16.09
CA VAL A 47 14.24 -7.79 -14.95
C VAL A 47 12.78 -7.69 -15.36
N LYS A 48 11.90 -8.27 -14.55
CA LYS A 48 10.45 -8.14 -14.72
C LYS A 48 10.00 -6.98 -13.85
N ARG A 49 9.27 -6.04 -14.43
CA ARG A 49 8.73 -4.89 -13.70
C ARG A 49 7.27 -4.73 -14.05
N TRP A 50 6.42 -4.51 -13.06
CA TRP A 50 5.04 -4.14 -13.36
C TRP A 50 5.02 -2.75 -14.00
N GLN A 51 4.12 -2.51 -14.96
CA GLN A 51 4.04 -1.23 -15.66
C GLN A 51 3.86 -0.01 -14.73
N HIS A 52 3.28 -0.22 -13.55
CA HIS A 52 3.06 0.82 -12.54
C HIS A 52 3.85 0.58 -11.25
N GLU A 53 4.99 -0.12 -11.33
CA GLU A 53 5.88 -0.35 -10.18
C GLU A 53 6.30 0.96 -9.50
N ASP A 54 6.32 2.07 -10.23
CA ASP A 54 6.60 3.41 -9.69
C ASP A 54 5.65 3.80 -8.55
N VAL A 55 4.42 3.28 -8.54
CA VAL A 55 3.46 3.47 -7.45
C VAL A 55 3.96 2.78 -6.17
N LEU A 56 4.50 1.58 -6.30
CA LEU A 56 5.08 0.81 -5.20
C LEU A 56 6.39 1.44 -4.74
N ASP A 57 7.26 1.89 -5.65
CA ASP A 57 8.49 2.59 -5.32
C ASP A 57 8.22 3.88 -4.53
N ARG A 58 7.22 4.67 -4.94
CA ARG A 58 6.78 5.86 -4.19
C ARG A 58 6.19 5.51 -2.83
N MET A 59 5.48 4.40 -2.70
CA MET A 59 4.99 3.92 -1.41
C MET A 59 6.16 3.52 -0.51
N GLN A 60 7.10 2.73 -1.03
CA GLN A 60 8.27 2.25 -0.32
C GLN A 60 9.14 3.41 0.18
N ALA A 61 9.44 4.39 -0.67
CA ALA A 61 10.21 5.57 -0.28
C ALA A 61 9.50 6.40 0.82
N ARG A 62 8.17 6.41 0.88
CA ARG A 62 7.42 7.06 1.99
C ARG A 62 7.55 6.27 3.29
N LEU A 63 7.53 4.94 3.22
CA LEU A 63 7.69 4.08 4.40
C LEU A 63 9.11 4.13 4.96
N GLU A 64 10.13 4.17 4.09
CA GLU A 64 11.54 4.31 4.51
C GLU A 64 11.80 5.63 5.25
N ARG A 65 11.08 6.71 4.89
CA ARG A 65 11.13 7.99 5.60
C ARG A 65 10.36 8.00 6.93
N MET A 66 9.52 7.00 7.16
CA MET A 66 8.67 6.89 8.35
C MET A 66 8.75 5.46 8.92
N PRO A 67 9.89 5.06 9.51
CA PRO A 67 10.13 3.68 9.94
C PRO A 67 9.09 3.18 10.96
N GLU A 68 8.52 4.08 11.76
CA GLU A 68 7.48 3.74 12.74
C GLU A 68 6.06 3.69 12.17
N ALA A 69 5.84 4.04 10.89
CA ALA A 69 4.50 4.17 10.32
C ALA A 69 3.64 2.92 10.50
N MET A 70 4.22 1.72 10.35
CA MET A 70 3.49 0.47 10.54
C MET A 70 3.16 0.18 12.02
N SER A 71 4.05 0.56 12.94
CA SER A 71 3.79 0.46 14.39
C SER A 71 2.66 1.40 14.80
N ILE A 72 2.73 2.66 14.37
CA ILE A 72 1.68 3.67 14.62
C ILE A 72 0.36 3.19 14.04
N ARG A 73 0.33 2.70 12.79
CA ARG A 73 -0.87 2.20 12.15
C ARG A 73 -1.53 1.06 12.94
N ARG A 74 -0.73 0.11 13.43
CA ARG A 74 -1.20 -1.00 14.28
C ARG A 74 -1.87 -0.49 15.55
N GLN A 75 -1.30 0.52 16.19
CA GLN A 75 -1.79 1.06 17.47
C GLN A 75 -3.01 1.99 17.30
N THR A 76 -3.02 2.79 16.24
CA THR A 76 -3.97 3.90 16.09
C THR A 76 -5.15 3.58 15.18
N VAL A 77 -4.95 2.84 14.07
CA VAL A 77 -5.96 2.68 13.03
C VAL A 77 -6.49 1.24 12.95
N GLU A 78 -5.62 0.23 13.05
CA GLU A 78 -6.03 -1.16 12.82
C GLU A 78 -7.05 -1.66 13.84
N HIS A 79 -6.86 -1.33 15.12
CA HIS A 79 -7.80 -1.71 16.17
C HIS A 79 -9.18 -1.04 15.97
N PRO A 80 -9.31 0.30 15.83
CA PRO A 80 -10.59 0.93 15.51
C PRO A 80 -11.27 0.36 14.28
N PHE A 81 -10.52 0.14 13.19
CA PHE A 81 -11.08 -0.44 11.96
C PHE A 81 -11.63 -1.85 12.20
N GLY A 82 -10.89 -2.69 12.93
CA GLY A 82 -11.33 -4.03 13.29
C GLY A 82 -12.61 -4.01 14.12
N THR A 83 -12.70 -3.14 15.12
CA THR A 83 -13.89 -3.00 15.96
C THR A 83 -15.10 -2.50 15.17
N ILE A 84 -14.94 -1.43 14.38
CA ILE A 84 -16.01 -0.88 13.54
C ILE A 84 -16.50 -1.95 12.57
N LYS A 85 -15.58 -2.67 11.90
CA LYS A 85 -15.93 -3.77 10.99
C LYS A 85 -16.67 -4.90 11.70
N ALA A 86 -16.26 -5.27 12.91
CA ALA A 86 -16.96 -6.29 13.70
C ALA A 86 -18.37 -5.83 14.09
N TRP A 87 -18.56 -4.56 14.46
CA TRP A 87 -19.87 -4.00 14.81
C TRP A 87 -20.81 -3.86 13.60
N MET A 88 -20.27 -3.54 12.42
CA MET A 88 -21.04 -3.54 11.17
C MET A 88 -21.54 -4.96 10.79
N GLY A 89 -21.00 -6.01 11.40
CA GLY A 89 -21.42 -7.40 11.18
C GLY A 89 -20.94 -7.97 9.86
N ARG A 90 -21.68 -8.95 9.32
CA ARG A 90 -21.37 -9.61 8.02
C ARG A 90 -21.81 -8.78 6.81
N THR A 91 -22.52 -7.68 7.02
CA THR A 91 -23.20 -6.93 5.97
C THR A 91 -22.37 -5.77 5.45
N HIS A 92 -22.44 -5.59 4.14
CA HIS A 92 -21.96 -4.40 3.44
C HIS A 92 -22.71 -3.15 3.92
N PHE A 93 -22.19 -1.97 3.56
CA PHE A 93 -22.91 -0.70 3.74
C PHE A 93 -24.37 -0.84 3.28
N LEU A 94 -25.29 -0.33 4.09
CA LEU A 94 -26.73 -0.33 3.81
C LEU A 94 -27.07 0.62 2.67
N MET A 95 -26.29 1.71 2.54
CA MET A 95 -26.49 2.72 1.52
C MET A 95 -25.87 2.35 0.17
N LYS A 96 -26.45 2.89 -0.90
CA LYS A 96 -25.90 2.84 -2.27
C LYS A 96 -25.41 4.22 -2.67
N THR A 97 -24.43 4.25 -3.58
CA THR A 97 -23.66 5.43 -4.04
C THR A 97 -22.59 5.90 -3.05
N LEU A 98 -21.48 6.42 -3.60
CA LEU A 98 -20.29 6.75 -2.82
C LEU A 98 -20.54 7.82 -1.76
N GLU A 99 -21.37 8.81 -2.08
CA GLU A 99 -21.72 9.90 -1.15
C GLU A 99 -22.43 9.35 0.09
N LYS A 100 -23.48 8.54 -0.10
CA LYS A 100 -24.26 7.99 1.02
C LYS A 100 -23.45 6.98 1.84
N VAL A 101 -22.63 6.18 1.19
CA VAL A 101 -21.69 5.25 1.85
C VAL A 101 -20.67 5.99 2.72
N LYS A 102 -20.16 7.15 2.25
CA LYS A 102 -19.27 8.00 3.06
C LYS A 102 -19.97 8.51 4.32
N THR A 103 -21.24 8.90 4.22
CA THR A 103 -22.04 9.34 5.38
C THR A 103 -22.23 8.21 6.38
N GLU A 104 -22.58 7.01 5.91
CA GLU A 104 -22.73 5.82 6.75
C GLU A 104 -21.42 5.47 7.48
N MET A 105 -20.29 5.47 6.77
CA MET A 105 -18.97 5.26 7.38
C MET A 105 -18.65 6.33 8.43
N SER A 106 -18.99 7.59 8.16
CA SER A 106 -18.75 8.70 9.09
C SER A 106 -19.53 8.54 10.38
N LEU A 107 -20.78 8.06 10.30
CA LEU A 107 -21.60 7.76 11.49
C LEU A 107 -21.03 6.60 12.31
N HIS A 108 -20.53 5.55 11.67
CA HIS A 108 -19.86 4.45 12.39
C HIS A 108 -18.60 4.91 13.11
N VAL A 109 -17.77 5.73 12.45
CA VAL A 109 -16.56 6.30 13.07
C VAL A 109 -16.92 7.21 14.24
N LEU A 110 -17.94 8.06 14.09
CA LEU A 110 -18.43 8.93 15.17
C LEU A 110 -18.91 8.11 16.37
N ALA A 111 -19.75 7.10 16.14
CA ALA A 111 -20.25 6.24 17.20
C ALA A 111 -19.12 5.49 17.94
N TYR A 112 -18.13 4.98 17.20
CA TYR A 112 -16.94 4.37 17.79
C TYR A 112 -16.15 5.35 18.65
N ASN A 113 -15.87 6.55 18.12
CA ASN A 113 -15.12 7.58 18.83
C ASN A 113 -15.84 7.99 20.12
N LEU A 114 -17.15 8.24 20.08
CA LEU A 114 -17.93 8.56 21.27
C LEU A 114 -17.87 7.43 22.31
N LYS A 115 -18.09 6.18 21.90
CA LYS A 115 -18.04 5.03 22.81
C LYS A 115 -16.64 4.84 23.42
N ARG A 116 -15.58 5.03 22.64
CA ARG A 116 -14.20 4.97 23.13
C ARG A 116 -13.89 6.10 24.11
N MET A 117 -14.28 7.33 23.80
CA MET A 117 -14.06 8.48 24.67
C MET A 117 -14.82 8.35 25.99
N ILE A 118 -16.07 7.87 25.96
CA ILE A 118 -16.84 7.56 27.17
C ILE A 118 -16.12 6.48 28.01
N SER A 119 -15.53 5.47 27.37
CA SER A 119 -14.78 4.43 28.09
C SER A 119 -13.46 4.93 28.71
N ILE A 120 -12.84 5.97 28.16
CA ILE A 120 -11.56 6.51 28.64
C ILE A 120 -11.78 7.60 29.69
N LEU A 121 -12.70 8.53 29.44
CA LEU A 121 -12.91 9.73 30.25
C LEU A 121 -14.16 9.65 31.15
N GLY A 122 -15.11 8.78 30.84
CA GLY A 122 -16.46 8.84 31.40
C GLY A 122 -17.34 9.91 30.73
N VAL A 123 -18.65 9.87 31.02
CA VAL A 123 -19.65 10.74 30.36
C VAL A 123 -19.49 12.21 30.79
N GLY A 124 -19.39 12.49 32.09
CA GLY A 124 -19.33 13.85 32.62
C GLY A 124 -18.11 14.65 32.14
N PRO A 125 -16.87 14.14 32.29
CA PRO A 125 -15.68 14.81 31.79
C PRO A 125 -15.68 15.00 30.28
N LEU A 126 -16.24 14.05 29.51
CA LEU A 126 -16.36 14.17 28.07
C LEU A 126 -17.30 15.32 27.67
N LEU A 127 -18.47 15.43 28.29
CA LEU A 127 -19.41 16.53 28.00
C LEU A 127 -18.76 17.88 28.27
N LYS A 128 -18.07 18.02 29.41
CA LYS A 128 -17.33 19.25 29.75
C LYS A 128 -16.24 19.59 28.73
N ALA A 129 -15.57 18.59 28.15
CA ALA A 129 -14.54 18.80 27.14
C ALA A 129 -15.11 19.18 25.77
N LEU A 130 -16.37 18.87 25.47
CA LEU A 130 -17.05 19.22 24.22
C LEU A 130 -17.68 20.62 24.25
N GLU A 131 -17.94 21.17 25.43
CA GLU A 131 -18.46 22.53 25.63
C GLU A 131 -17.38 23.62 25.57
N ALA A 132 -16.09 23.23 25.60
CA ALA A 132 -14.92 24.11 25.55
C ALA A 132 -14.43 24.35 24.11
#